data_AF-A0A959IVC4-F1
#
_entry.id   AF-A0A959IVC4-F1
#
_cell.length_a   1.000
_cell.length_b   1.000
_cell.length_c   1.000
_cell.angle_alpha   90.00
_cell.angle_beta   90.00
_cell.angle_gamma   90.00
#
_symmetry.space_group_name_H-M   'P 1'
#
loop_
_entity.id
_entity.type
_entity.pdbx_description
1 polymer ?
#
loop_
_entity_poly.entity_id
_entity_poly.type
_entity_poly.pdbx_seq_one_letter_code
_entity_poly.pdbx_strand_id
1 'polypeptide(L)'
;MYKFLTRNGRLLAFGLGVLITLVFLVSVIPNLEEFNMATKEAQKETGIFNSGLIAVIFLTIVGAVAAIFFGLFQTLTNLKGSIKGLIGVGLLIVVFLIAYALSTPETGGPIFETIQEFNISDGQSKFISGALLTTLIMVIGAAAAFVFSEIRNFFK
;
A
#
# COMPACT_ATOMS: atom_id res chain seq x y z
N MET A 1 7.13 27.08 -16.47
CA MET A 1 6.38 25.83 -16.23
C MET A 1 6.28 25.45 -14.75
N TYR A 2 7.38 25.38 -14.00
CA TYR A 2 7.38 24.98 -12.58
C TYR A 2 6.37 25.76 -11.70
N LYS A 3 6.40 27.11 -11.73
CA LYS A 3 5.48 27.95 -10.93
C LYS A 3 3.98 27.75 -11.23
N PHE A 4 3.65 27.33 -12.45
CA PHE A 4 2.27 27.05 -12.85
C PHE A 4 1.80 25.71 -12.26
N LEU A 5 2.62 24.66 -12.40
CA LEU A 5 2.32 23.34 -11.84
C LEU A 5 2.27 23.35 -10.32
N THR A 6 3.15 24.09 -9.64
CA THR A 6 3.14 24.19 -8.18
C THR A 6 1.94 24.97 -7.65
N ARG A 7 1.45 25.98 -8.40
CA ARG A 7 0.29 26.79 -8.01
C ARG A 7 -1.03 26.10 -8.32
N ASN A 8 -1.11 25.40 -9.45
CA ASN A 8 -2.36 24.84 -9.97
C ASN A 8 -2.41 23.31 -9.91
N GLY A 9 -1.43 22.64 -9.30
CA GLY A 9 -1.32 21.18 -9.31
C GLY A 9 -2.57 20.46 -8.79
N ARG A 10 -3.21 20.99 -7.74
CA ARG A 10 -4.48 20.44 -7.21
C ARG A 10 -5.62 20.55 -8.22
N LEU A 11 -5.73 21.69 -8.91
CA LEU A 11 -6.74 21.92 -9.94
C LEU A 11 -6.51 21.01 -11.15
N LEU A 12 -5.25 20.82 -11.55
CA LEU A 12 -4.88 19.92 -12.66
C LEU A 12 -5.17 18.46 -12.31
N ALA A 13 -4.85 18.01 -11.10
CA ALA A 13 -5.16 16.66 -10.63
C ALA A 13 -6.66 16.40 -10.61
N PHE A 14 -7.43 17.35 -10.07
CA PHE A 14 -8.90 17.29 -10.08
C PHE A 14 -9.45 17.26 -11.51
N GLY A 15 -9.00 18.16 -12.38
CA GLY A 15 -9.44 18.24 -13.77
C GLY A 15 -9.13 16.97 -14.58
N LEU A 16 -7.94 16.41 -14.39
CA LEU A 16 -7.57 15.13 -15.01
C LEU A 16 -8.46 13.98 -14.50
N GLY A 17 -8.74 13.94 -13.20
CA GLY A 17 -9.64 12.95 -12.61
C GLY A 17 -11.06 13.05 -13.16
N VAL A 18 -11.61 14.27 -13.25
CA VAL A 18 -12.93 14.51 -13.87
C VAL A 18 -12.93 14.07 -15.34
N LEU A 19 -11.88 14.40 -16.10
CA LEU A 19 -11.77 14.03 -17.50
C LEU A 19 -11.77 12.50 -17.68
N ILE A 20 -10.98 11.77 -16.89
CA ILE A 20 -10.93 10.30 -16.94
C ILE A 20 -12.30 9.70 -16.60
N THR A 21 -12.97 10.23 -15.57
CA THR A 21 -14.32 9.79 -15.21
C THR A 21 -15.32 10.03 -16.33
N LEU A 22 -15.27 11.20 -17.00
CA LEU A 22 -16.16 11.48 -18.13
C LEU A 22 -15.90 10.52 -19.30
N VAL A 23 -14.63 10.26 -19.64
CA VAL A 23 -14.27 9.29 -20.69
C VAL A 23 -14.80 7.89 -20.35
N PHE A 24 -14.66 7.47 -19.09
CA PHE A 24 -15.22 6.22 -18.61
C PHE A 24 -16.75 6.18 -18.75
N LEU A 25 -17.46 7.23 -18.34
CA LEU A 25 -18.92 7.28 -18.43
C LEU A 25 -19.43 7.27 -19.88
N VAL A 26 -18.74 7.95 -20.80
CA VAL A 26 -19.07 7.92 -22.24
C VAL A 26 -18.88 6.51 -22.82
N SER A 27 -17.91 5.74 -22.30
CA SER A 27 -17.67 4.35 -22.71
C SER A 27 -18.73 3.39 -22.15
N VAL A 28 -19.19 3.61 -20.91
CA VAL A 28 -20.05 2.66 -20.18
C VAL A 28 -21.53 2.93 -20.40
N ILE A 29 -21.99 4.17 -20.29
CA ILE A 29 -23.43 4.51 -20.28
C ILE A 29 -24.15 4.03 -21.56
N PRO A 30 -23.64 4.27 -22.77
CA PRO A 30 -24.34 3.85 -23.99
C PRO A 30 -24.39 2.33 -24.19
N ASN A 31 -23.44 1.59 -23.60
CA ASN A 31 -23.27 0.15 -23.82
C ASN A 31 -23.77 -0.71 -22.64
N LEU A 32 -24.35 -0.07 -21.61
CA LEU A 32 -24.78 -0.72 -20.38
C LEU A 32 -25.95 -1.69 -20.58
N GLU A 33 -26.89 -1.34 -21.47
CA GLU A 33 -28.05 -2.17 -21.76
C GLU A 33 -27.65 -3.48 -22.45
N GLU A 34 -26.80 -3.39 -23.48
CA GLU A 34 -26.24 -4.55 -24.17
C GLU A 34 -25.44 -5.46 -23.21
N PHE A 35 -24.62 -4.85 -22.34
CA PHE A 35 -23.88 -5.59 -21.32
C PHE A 35 -24.79 -6.35 -20.35
N ASN A 36 -25.90 -5.75 -19.90
CA ASN A 36 -26.82 -6.38 -18.96
C ASN A 36 -27.64 -7.52 -19.59
N MET A 37 -27.87 -7.47 -20.90
CA MET A 37 -28.56 -8.52 -21.64
C MET A 37 -27.62 -9.68 -22.05
N ALA A 38 -26.31 -9.45 -22.04
CA ALA A 38 -25.31 -10.45 -22.39
C ALA A 38 -25.21 -11.58 -21.35
N THR A 39 -24.76 -12.76 -21.80
CA THR A 39 -24.45 -13.88 -20.91
C THR A 39 -23.26 -13.55 -20.01
N LYS A 40 -23.13 -14.24 -18.86
CA LYS A 40 -21.99 -14.04 -17.93
C LYS A 40 -20.61 -14.26 -18.58
N GLU A 41 -20.54 -15.06 -19.64
CA GLU A 41 -19.31 -15.30 -20.39
C GLU A 41 -18.98 -14.08 -21.26
N ALA A 42 -19.95 -13.60 -22.05
CA ALA A 42 -19.79 -12.40 -22.87
C ALA A 42 -19.53 -11.13 -22.04
N GLN A 43 -20.08 -11.03 -20.83
CA GLN A 43 -19.79 -9.95 -19.89
C GLN A 43 -18.32 -9.92 -19.43
N LYS A 44 -17.62 -11.05 -19.41
CA LYS A 44 -16.19 -11.07 -19.02
C LYS A 44 -15.28 -10.61 -20.15
N GLU A 45 -15.74 -10.72 -21.39
CA GLU A 45 -14.97 -10.39 -22.59
C GLU A 45 -15.18 -8.93 -23.04
N THR A 46 -16.18 -8.24 -22.47
CA THR A 46 -16.48 -6.86 -22.86
C THR A 46 -15.39 -5.87 -22.45
N GLY A 47 -15.08 -4.95 -23.38
CA GLY A 47 -14.11 -3.89 -23.17
C GLY A 47 -14.68 -2.57 -22.67
N ILE A 48 -15.99 -2.49 -22.33
CA ILE A 48 -16.65 -1.22 -22.00
C ILE A 48 -16.04 -0.48 -20.81
N PHE A 49 -15.35 -1.21 -19.91
CA PHE A 49 -14.67 -0.66 -18.74
C PHE A 49 -13.16 -0.41 -18.96
N ASN A 50 -12.59 -0.87 -20.08
CA ASN A 50 -11.14 -0.85 -20.32
C ASN A 50 -10.57 0.56 -20.27
N SER A 51 -11.29 1.56 -20.79
CA SER A 51 -10.84 2.95 -20.80
C SER A 51 -10.55 3.49 -19.39
N GLY A 52 -11.46 3.26 -18.44
CA GLY A 52 -11.29 3.64 -17.04
C GLY A 52 -10.23 2.80 -16.33
N LEU A 53 -10.25 1.47 -16.54
CA LEU A 53 -9.30 0.55 -15.90
C LEU A 53 -7.86 0.83 -16.34
N ILE A 54 -7.61 1.00 -17.64
CA ILE A 54 -6.27 1.30 -18.17
C ILE A 54 -5.77 2.62 -17.60
N ALA A 55 -6.61 3.66 -17.56
CA ALA A 55 -6.23 4.96 -17.02
C ALA A 55 -5.86 4.88 -15.53
N VAL A 56 -6.66 4.18 -14.72
CA VAL A 56 -6.38 3.98 -13.29
C VAL A 56 -5.11 3.17 -13.09
N ILE A 57 -4.97 2.02 -13.75
CA ILE A 57 -3.77 1.17 -13.65
C ILE A 57 -2.52 1.97 -14.01
N PHE A 58 -2.56 2.72 -15.11
CA PHE A 58 -1.45 3.56 -15.54
C PHE A 58 -1.10 4.61 -14.49
N LEU A 59 -2.09 5.37 -13.98
CA LEU A 59 -1.85 6.38 -12.96
C LEU A 59 -1.36 5.80 -11.64
N THR A 60 -1.85 4.61 -11.26
CA THR A 60 -1.38 3.89 -10.07
C THR A 60 0.09 3.50 -10.22
N ILE A 61 0.48 2.94 -11.37
CA ILE A 61 1.87 2.57 -11.64
C ILE A 61 2.76 3.82 -11.62
N VAL A 62 2.36 4.89 -12.32
CA VAL A 62 3.11 6.16 -12.33
C VAL A 62 3.24 6.73 -10.93
N GLY A 63 2.15 6.73 -10.16
CA GLY A 63 2.13 7.20 -8.77
C GLY A 63 3.02 6.39 -7.86
N ALA A 64 3.00 5.06 -7.96
CA ALA A 64 3.85 4.17 -7.18
C ALA A 64 5.34 4.39 -7.52
N VAL A 65 5.68 4.46 -8.81
CA VAL A 65 7.05 4.74 -9.27
C VAL A 65 7.51 6.11 -8.78
N ALA A 66 6.68 7.15 -8.92
CA ALA A 66 6.99 8.49 -8.46
C ALA A 66 7.17 8.54 -6.93
N ALA A 67 6.31 7.88 -6.16
CA ALA A 67 6.39 7.83 -4.71
C ALA A 67 7.69 7.18 -4.24
N ILE A 68 8.07 6.05 -4.83
CA ILE A 68 9.34 5.37 -4.53
C ILE A 68 10.51 6.26 -4.95
N PHE A 69 10.51 6.75 -6.19
CA PHE A 69 11.60 7.55 -6.74
C PHE A 69 11.83 8.82 -5.93
N PHE A 70 10.78 9.64 -5.71
CA PHE A 70 10.89 10.88 -4.95
C PHE A 70 11.13 10.63 -3.46
N GLY A 71 10.56 9.56 -2.88
CA GLY A 71 10.82 9.16 -1.51
C GLY A 71 12.31 8.88 -1.29
N LEU A 72 12.90 8.01 -2.12
CA LEU A 72 14.33 7.69 -2.07
C LEU A 72 15.19 8.91 -2.41
N PHE A 73 14.86 9.66 -3.46
CA PHE A 73 15.61 10.86 -3.86
C PHE A 73 15.66 11.89 -2.73
N GLN A 74 14.54 12.19 -2.08
CA GLN A 74 14.49 13.12 -0.95
C GLN A 74 15.30 12.61 0.24
N THR A 75 15.23 11.32 0.54
CA THR A 75 16.01 10.71 1.62
C THR A 75 17.51 10.80 1.38
N LEU A 76 17.97 10.53 0.14
CA LEU A 76 19.39 10.57 -0.21
C LEU A 76 19.93 11.99 -0.29
N THR A 77 19.15 12.94 -0.82
CA THR A 77 19.57 14.34 -0.96
C THR A 77 19.46 15.15 0.34
N ASN A 78 18.58 14.75 1.25
CA ASN A 78 18.39 15.43 2.54
C ASN A 78 18.45 14.43 3.71
N LEU A 79 19.59 13.74 3.82
CA LEU A 79 19.85 12.77 4.89
C LEU A 79 19.58 13.36 6.28
N LYS A 80 20.05 14.59 6.54
CA LYS A 80 19.89 15.26 7.84
C LYS A 80 18.42 15.48 8.20
N GLY A 81 17.60 15.89 7.24
CA GLY A 81 16.16 16.05 7.42
C GLY A 81 15.42 14.71 7.58
N SER A 82 15.97 13.63 7.01
CA SER A 82 15.40 12.29 7.06
C SER A 82 15.85 11.43 8.26
N ILE A 83 16.77 11.90 9.10
CA ILE A 83 17.32 11.13 10.24
C ILE A 83 16.22 10.50 11.10
N LYS A 84 15.16 11.25 11.46
CA LYS A 84 14.06 10.70 12.28
C LYS A 84 13.32 9.55 11.58
N GLY A 85 13.10 9.69 10.27
CA GLY A 85 12.47 8.64 9.46
C GLY A 85 13.38 7.41 9.34
N LEU A 86 14.68 7.61 9.10
CA LEU A 86 15.67 6.53 9.05
C LEU A 86 15.78 5.80 10.38
N ILE A 87 15.76 6.52 11.51
CA ILE A 87 15.76 5.91 12.85
C ILE A 87 14.51 5.03 13.02
N GLY A 88 13.34 5.51 12.60
CA GLY A 88 12.10 4.72 12.65
C GLY A 88 12.19 3.42 11.84
N VAL A 89 12.68 3.51 10.59
CA VAL A 89 12.88 2.33 9.73
C VAL A 89 13.95 1.39 10.32
N GLY A 90 15.06 1.94 10.81
CA GLY A 90 16.13 1.18 11.43
C GLY A 90 15.66 0.43 12.69
N LEU A 91 14.86 1.08 13.53
CA LEU A 91 14.24 0.44 14.70
C LEU A 91 13.34 -0.72 14.28
N LEU A 92 12.50 -0.52 13.25
CA LEU A 92 11.62 -1.58 12.73
C LEU A 92 12.45 -2.78 12.23
N ILE A 93 13.53 -2.53 11.49
CA ILE A 93 14.44 -3.59 11.03
C ILE A 93 15.05 -4.33 12.22
N VAL A 94 15.52 -3.63 13.24
CA VAL A 94 16.10 -4.26 14.45
C VAL A 94 15.06 -5.13 15.16
N VAL A 95 13.84 -4.62 15.36
CA VAL A 95 12.75 -5.40 15.96
C VAL A 95 12.43 -6.63 15.11
N PHE A 96 12.40 -6.49 13.79
CA PHE A 96 12.17 -7.61 12.88
C PHE A 96 13.28 -8.66 12.97
N LEU A 97 14.55 -8.25 13.00
CA LEU A 97 15.66 -9.19 13.11
C LEU A 97 15.62 -9.96 14.44
N ILE A 98 15.26 -9.29 15.54
CA ILE A 98 15.06 -9.93 16.84
C ILE A 98 13.88 -10.91 16.78
N ALA A 99 12.73 -10.46 16.27
CA ALA A 99 11.53 -11.29 16.12
C ALA A 99 11.81 -12.53 15.25
N TYR A 100 12.43 -12.35 14.09
CA TYR A 100 12.84 -13.42 13.20
C TYR A 100 13.83 -14.37 13.87
N ALA A 101 14.81 -13.87 14.64
CA ALA A 101 15.76 -14.72 15.35
C ALA A 101 15.07 -15.60 16.41
N LEU A 102 14.05 -15.06 17.09
CA LEU A 102 13.24 -15.76 18.09
C LEU A 102 12.18 -16.70 17.48
N SER A 103 11.76 -16.46 16.25
CA SER A 103 10.78 -17.31 15.57
C SER A 103 11.35 -18.69 15.25
N THR A 104 10.58 -19.71 15.58
CA THR A 104 10.77 -21.08 15.12
C THR A 104 9.78 -21.36 13.99
N PRO A 105 10.07 -22.31 13.07
CA PRO A 105 9.06 -22.80 12.14
C PRO A 105 7.82 -23.26 12.89
N GLU A 106 6.65 -22.93 12.37
CA GLU A 106 5.39 -23.35 12.98
C GLU A 106 5.24 -24.87 12.82
N THR A 107 4.96 -25.57 13.92
CA THR A 107 4.82 -27.04 13.93
C THR A 107 3.41 -27.51 14.29
N GLY A 108 2.44 -26.60 14.36
CA GLY A 108 1.05 -26.93 14.66
C GLY A 108 0.09 -25.73 14.60
N GLY A 109 -1.21 -26.02 14.62
CA GLY A 109 -2.28 -25.02 14.59
C GLY A 109 -2.68 -24.54 13.18
N PRO A 110 -3.61 -23.57 13.07
CA PRO A 110 -4.19 -23.14 11.79
C PRO A 110 -3.16 -22.57 10.79
N ILE A 111 -2.07 -21.99 11.30
CA ILE A 111 -0.98 -21.47 10.47
C ILE A 111 -0.18 -22.61 9.83
N PHE A 112 -0.01 -23.72 10.55
CA PHE A 112 0.69 -24.90 10.04
C PHE A 112 -0.09 -25.61 8.93
N GLU A 113 -1.42 -25.67 9.03
CA GLU A 113 -2.29 -26.20 7.97
C GLU A 113 -2.12 -25.38 6.67
N THR A 114 -2.06 -24.05 6.78
CA THR A 114 -1.81 -23.15 5.65
C THR A 114 -0.40 -23.34 5.08
N ILE A 115 0.61 -23.54 5.93
CA ILE A 115 1.99 -23.83 5.50
C ILE A 115 2.05 -25.10 4.66
N GLN A 116 1.32 -26.14 5.06
CA GLN A 116 1.23 -27.39 4.29
C GLN A 116 0.49 -27.19 2.96
N GLU A 117 -0.64 -26.48 2.97
CA GLU A 117 -1.43 -26.21 1.76
C GLU A 117 -0.63 -25.49 0.68
N PHE A 118 0.17 -24.50 1.07
CA PHE A 118 0.98 -23.69 0.16
C PHE A 118 2.42 -24.19 -0.04
N ASN A 119 2.77 -25.38 0.49
CA ASN A 119 4.13 -25.94 0.45
C ASN A 119 5.22 -24.93 0.88
N ILE A 120 4.98 -24.21 1.96
CA ILE A 120 5.88 -23.18 2.46
C ILE A 120 7.09 -23.84 3.16
N SER A 121 8.31 -23.48 2.74
CA SER A 121 9.54 -23.96 3.38
C SER A 121 9.73 -23.41 4.80
N ASP A 122 10.53 -24.10 5.62
CA ASP A 122 10.85 -23.68 6.99
C ASP A 122 11.40 -22.26 7.08
N GLY A 123 12.23 -21.86 6.11
CA GLY A 123 12.77 -20.50 6.05
C GLY A 123 11.71 -19.44 5.79
N GLN A 124 10.74 -19.75 4.92
CA GLN A 124 9.60 -18.87 4.63
C GLN A 124 8.62 -18.83 5.81
N SER A 125 8.35 -19.97 6.46
CA SER A 125 7.53 -20.05 7.67
C SER A 125 8.11 -19.16 8.77
N LYS A 126 9.41 -19.30 9.05
CA LYS A 126 10.12 -18.47 10.04
C LYS A 126 10.06 -16.97 9.70
N PHE A 127 10.15 -16.62 8.41
CA PHE A 127 10.02 -15.23 7.96
C PHE A 127 8.61 -14.67 8.23
N ILE A 128 7.57 -15.45 7.91
CA ILE A 128 6.17 -15.08 8.15
C ILE A 128 5.94 -14.88 9.65
N SER A 129 6.31 -15.83 10.49
CA SER A 129 6.14 -15.74 11.95
C SER A 129 6.91 -14.54 12.53
N GLY A 130 8.13 -14.28 12.06
CA GLY A 130 8.92 -13.12 12.47
C GLY A 130 8.26 -11.79 12.09
N ALA A 131 7.70 -11.69 10.88
CA ALA A 131 6.99 -10.51 10.41
C ALA A 131 5.68 -10.26 11.18
N LEU A 132 4.92 -11.32 11.48
CA LEU A 132 3.71 -11.25 12.30
C LEU A 132 4.03 -10.76 13.72
N LEU A 133 5.06 -11.34 14.35
CA LEU A 133 5.48 -10.95 15.69
C LEU A 133 5.95 -9.50 15.73
N THR A 134 6.71 -9.06 14.73
CA THR A 134 7.12 -7.65 14.57
C THR A 134 5.93 -6.73 14.53
N THR A 135 4.91 -7.08 13.74
CA THR A 135 3.67 -6.29 13.62
C THR A 135 2.96 -6.19 14.97
N LEU A 136 2.85 -7.29 15.69
CA LEU A 136 2.22 -7.33 17.01
C LEU A 136 2.96 -6.43 18.02
N ILE A 137 4.30 -6.50 18.06
CA ILE A 137 5.12 -5.62 18.90
C ILE A 137 4.86 -4.16 18.57
N MET A 138 4.84 -3.81 17.28
CA MET A 138 4.63 -2.43 16.85
C MET A 138 3.23 -1.92 17.18
N VAL A 139 2.20 -2.75 17.07
CA VAL A 139 0.82 -2.39 17.45
C VAL A 139 0.72 -2.12 18.95
N ILE A 140 1.27 -3.02 19.78
CA ILE A 140 1.30 -2.83 21.25
C ILE A 140 2.11 -1.58 21.61
N GLY A 141 3.27 -1.39 20.98
CA GLY A 141 4.12 -0.22 21.17
C GLY A 141 3.42 1.08 20.79
N ALA A 142 2.68 1.09 19.68
CA ALA A 142 1.89 2.24 19.25
C ALA A 142 0.77 2.57 20.23
N ALA A 143 0.03 1.56 20.71
CA ALA A 143 -1.01 1.74 21.72
C ALA A 143 -0.43 2.28 23.03
N ALA A 144 0.70 1.74 23.49
CA ALA A 144 1.39 2.24 24.70
C ALA A 144 1.89 3.68 24.52
N ALA A 145 2.49 4.01 23.37
CA ALA A 145 2.94 5.35 23.05
C ALA A 145 1.78 6.36 23.00
N PHE A 146 0.64 5.94 22.47
CA PHE A 146 -0.59 6.74 22.45
C PHE A 146 -1.07 7.05 23.86
N VAL A 147 -1.23 6.04 24.72
CA VAL A 147 -1.64 6.23 26.12
C VAL A 147 -0.66 7.13 26.86
N PHE A 148 0.65 6.90 26.72
CA PHE A 148 1.67 7.73 27.35
C PHE A 148 1.62 9.19 26.86
N SER A 149 1.39 9.40 25.56
CA SER A 149 1.25 10.74 24.97
C SER A 149 0.06 11.49 25.56
N GLU A 150 -1.09 10.82 25.70
CA GLU A 150 -2.29 11.41 26.32
C GLU A 150 -2.03 11.79 27.78
N ILE A 151 -1.50 10.87 28.60
CA ILE A 151 -1.17 11.15 30.01
C ILE A 151 -0.22 12.35 30.11
N ARG A 152 0.83 12.39 29.30
CA ARG A 152 1.78 13.51 29.29
C ARG A 152 1.11 14.84 28.93
N ASN A 153 0.16 14.81 27.99
CA ASN A 153 -0.59 16.00 27.58
C ASN A 153 -1.53 16.48 28.70
N PHE A 154 -2.11 15.59 29.52
CA PHE A 154 -2.90 15.99 30.69
C PHE A 154 -2.10 16.75 31.76
N PHE A 155 -0.79 16.50 31.86
CA PHE A 155 0.10 17.15 32.83
C PHE A 155 0.84 18.38 32.28
N LYS A 156 0.55 18.79 31.04
CA LYS A 156 1.10 20.00 30.42
C LYS A 156 0.00 21.02 30.17
#